data_AF-A0A0L0FC34-F1
#
_entry.id   AF-A0A0L0FC34-F1
#
_cell.length_a   1.000
_cell.length_b   1.000
_cell.length_c   1.000
_cell.angle_alpha   90.00
_cell.angle_beta   90.00
_cell.angle_gamma   90.00
#
_symmetry.space_group_name_H-M   'P 1'
#
loop_
_entity.id
_entity.type
_entity.pdbx_description
1 polymer ?
#
loop_
_entity_poly.entity_id
_entity_poly.type
_entity_poly.pdbx_seq_one_letter_code
_entity_poly.pdbx_strand_id
1 'polypeptide(L)' 'MAFQFAEEIAPIQLVESLAYDMQYYPDKDILTGNTLASEFDPEWIM' A
#
# COMPACT_ATOMS: atom_id res chain seq x y z
N MET A 1 -3.75 8.11 -6.64
CA MET A 1 -3.02 9.27 -6.07
C MET A 1 -1.60 8.84 -5.78
N ALA A 2 -0.61 9.72 -5.94
CA ALA A 2 0.76 9.39 -5.55
C ALA A 2 0.87 9.40 -4.03
N PHE A 3 1.49 8.37 -3.43
CA PHE A 3 1.68 8.23 -1.98
C PHE A 3 2.25 9.50 -1.33
N GLN A 4 3.14 10.20 -2.04
CA GLN A 4 3.76 11.46 -1.60
C GLN A 4 2.76 12.58 -1.28
N PHE A 5 1.57 12.57 -1.89
CA PHE A 5 0.54 13.59 -1.72
C PHE A 5 -0.77 13.00 -1.20
N ALA A 6 -0.68 11.89 -0.46
CA ALA A 6 -1.84 11.29 0.17
C ALA A 6 -2.47 12.30 1.16
N GLU A 7 -3.79 12.46 1.05
CA GLU A 7 -4.56 13.23 2.02
C GLU A 7 -4.60 12.50 3.36
N GLU A 8 -4.82 13.25 4.44
CA GLU A 8 -4.94 12.68 5.77
C GLU A 8 -6.18 11.78 5.86
N ILE A 9 -5.98 10.55 6.29
CA ILE A 9 -7.05 9.55 6.46
C ILE A 9 -7.57 9.63 7.90
N ALA A 10 -8.89 9.52 8.09
CA ALA A 10 -9.48 9.51 9.42
C ALA A 10 -8.91 8.35 10.27
N PRO A 11 -8.67 8.54 11.58
CA PRO A 11 -7.94 7.56 12.39
C PRO A 11 -8.50 6.14 12.36
N ILE A 12 -9.83 5.98 12.37
CA ILE A 12 -10.46 4.65 12.35
C ILE A 12 -10.25 3.94 11.01
N GLN A 13 -10.36 4.68 9.91
CA GLN A 13 -10.16 4.16 8.56
C GLN A 13 -8.69 3.80 8.33
N LEU A 14 -7.77 4.58 8.90
CA LEU A 14 -6.34 4.29 8.86
C LEU A 14 -6.04 2.96 9.56
N VAL A 15 -6.54 2.76 10.79
CA VAL A 15 -6.30 1.51 11.54
C VAL A 15 -6.89 0.30 10.84
N GLU A 16 -8.09 0.41 10.27
CA GLU A 16 -8.70 -0.68 9.48
C GLU A 16 -7.83 -1.04 8.26
N SER A 17 -7.36 -0.03 7.52
CA SER A 17 -6.52 -0.23 6.34
C SER A 17 -5.18 -0.88 6.71
N LEU A 18 -4.52 -0.38 7.76
CA LEU A 18 -3.26 -0.96 8.25
C LEU A 18 -3.44 -2.42 8.70
N ALA A 19 -4.51 -2.72 9.43
CA ALA A 19 -4.79 -4.08 9.89
C ALA A 19 -5.01 -5.06 8.72
N TYR A 20 -5.58 -4.57 7.62
CA TYR A 20 -5.71 -5.35 6.39
C TYR A 20 -4.35 -5.54 5.71
N ASP A 21 -3.59 -4.45 5.50
CA ASP A 21 -2.30 -4.47 4.80
C ASP A 21 -1.26 -5.35 5.51
N MET A 22 -1.29 -5.40 6.85
CA MET A 22 -0.43 -6.27 7.67
C MET A 22 -0.58 -7.77 7.36
N GLN A 23 -1.67 -8.20 6.73
CA GLN A 23 -1.86 -9.60 6.33
C GLN A 23 -1.15 -9.95 5.01
N TYR A 24 -0.80 -8.94 4.21
CA TYR A 24 -0.28 -9.12 2.85
C TYR A 24 1.14 -8.60 2.66
N TYR A 25 1.54 -7.60 3.45
CA TYR A 25 2.83 -6.92 3.30
C TYR A 25 3.70 -7.08 4.55
N PRO A 26 5.03 -7.21 4.40
CA PRO A 26 5.95 -7.18 5.54
C PRO A 26 5.95 -5.81 6.21
N ASP A 27 6.37 -5.75 7.47
CA ASP A 27 6.30 -4.54 8.30
C ASP A 27 6.84 -3.27 7.63
N LYS A 28 7.95 -3.40 6.90
CA LYS A 28 8.61 -2.29 6.18
C LYS A 28 7.76 -1.69 5.04
N ASP A 29 6.80 -2.44 4.52
CA ASP A 29 6.00 -2.09 3.34
C ASP A 29 4.51 -1.91 3.68
N ILE A 30 4.10 -2.00 4.95
CA ILE A 30 2.69 -1.86 5.37
C ILE A 30 2.04 -0.57 4.81
N LEU A 31 2.79 0.54 4.74
CA LEU A 31 2.25 1.83 4.30
C LEU A 31 2.22 2.00 2.78
N THR A 32 3.02 1.24 2.04
CA THR A 32 3.32 1.51 0.63
C THR A 32 3.09 0.32 -0.30
N GLY A 33 2.97 -0.88 0.25
CA GLY A 33 2.91 -2.13 -0.52
C GLY A 33 1.70 -2.24 -1.44
N ASN A 34 0.59 -1.59 -1.09
CA ASN A 34 -0.61 -1.52 -1.92
C ASN A 34 -0.60 -0.37 -2.93
N THR A 35 0.37 0.56 -2.82
CA THR A 35 0.36 1.82 -3.58
C THR A 35 1.55 1.94 -4.54
N LEU A 36 2.71 1.37 -4.19
CA LEU A 36 3.93 1.47 -4.99
C LEU A 36 4.18 0.17 -5.76
N ALA A 37 4.32 0.28 -7.08
CA ALA A 37 4.88 -0.80 -7.88
C ALA A 37 6.40 -0.86 -7.63
N SER A 38 6.88 -1.98 -7.10
CA SER A 38 8.31 -2.19 -6.79
C SER A 38 9.08 -2.78 -7.96
N GLU A 39 8.44 -3.64 -8.75
CA GLU A 39 9.07 -4.38 -9.84
C GLU A 39 8.20 -4.36 -11.09
N PHE A 40 8.85 -4.27 -12.25
CA PHE A 40 8.21 -4.42 -13.55
C PHE A 40 8.44 -5.84 -14.07
N ASP A 41 7.35 -6.59 -14.24
CA ASP A 41 7.37 -7.91 -14.87
C ASP A 41 6.59 -7.87 -16.21
N PRO A 42 7.28 -7.92 -17.37
CA PRO A 42 6.62 -7.89 -18.67
C PRO A 42 5.82 -9.15 -18.98
N GLU A 43 6.07 -10.29 -18.32
CA GLU A 43 5.34 -11.53 -18.56
C GLU A 43 3.89 -11.46 -18.08
N TRP A 44 3.59 -10.58 -17.14
CA TRP A 44 2.23 -10.37 -16.60
C TRP A 44 1.36 -9.45 -17.46
N ILE A 45 1.93 -8.84 -18.51
CA ILE A 45 1.25 -7.88 -19.39
C ILE A 45 0.90 -8.50 -20.75
N MET A 46 1.56 -9.59 -21.14
CA MET A 46 1.37 -10.30 -22.42
C MET A 46 0.17 -11.25 -22.40
#